data_AF-A0A8T7GEY0-F1
#
_entry.id   AF-A0A8T7GEY0-F1
#
_cell.length_a   1.000
_cell.length_b   1.000
_cell.length_c   1.000
_cell.angle_alpha   90.00
_cell.angle_beta   90.00
_cell.angle_gamma   90.00
#
_symmetry.space_group_name_H-M   'P 1'
#
loop_
_entity.id
_entity.type
_entity.pdbx_description
1 polymer ?
#
loop_
_entity_poly.entity_id
_entity_poly.type
_entity_poly.pdbx_seq_one_letter_code
_entity_poly.pdbx_strand_id
1 'polypeptide(L)'
;DSNEKLSEYNGQVWGKLILRKCFEPQLGPLVWRKKMAQEQGAGTDRFEKYIDAMIDDNTFENKKRVALSEGVKLRSKEHLHYYAMFRSYFPPPQEESRGCSLRCSDCLSCATPETRFCRTCGAFPAKLL
;
A
#
# COMPACT_ATOMS: atom_id res chain seq x y z
N ASP A 1 4.54 -23.38 -15.60
CA ASP A 1 5.29 -23.99 -14.47
C ASP A 1 5.79 -22.89 -13.52
N SER A 2 5.95 -23.12 -12.22
CA SER A 2 6.43 -22.09 -11.25
C SER A 2 7.82 -21.55 -11.61
N ASN A 3 8.62 -22.39 -12.27
CA ASN A 3 9.97 -22.08 -12.78
C ASN A 3 9.99 -21.03 -13.91
N GLU A 4 8.84 -20.68 -14.51
CA GLU A 4 8.78 -19.65 -15.57
C GLU A 4 8.51 -18.24 -15.01
N LYS A 5 8.03 -18.14 -13.76
CA LYS A 5 7.68 -16.88 -13.10
C LYS A 5 8.85 -16.25 -12.35
N LEU A 6 9.69 -17.08 -11.71
CA LEU A 6 10.88 -16.70 -10.97
C LEU A 6 11.98 -17.71 -11.34
N SER A 7 13.05 -17.23 -11.96
CA SER A 7 14.18 -18.10 -12.32
C SER A 7 15.47 -17.29 -12.46
N GLU A 8 16.59 -17.98 -12.33
CA GLU A 8 17.93 -17.41 -12.39
C GLU A 8 18.34 -17.16 -13.84
N TYR A 9 18.87 -15.97 -14.11
CA TYR A 9 19.47 -15.61 -15.39
C TYR A 9 20.67 -14.71 -15.13
N ASN A 10 21.85 -15.11 -15.64
CA ASN A 10 23.13 -14.45 -15.41
C ASN A 10 23.45 -14.20 -13.92
N GLY A 11 23.21 -15.20 -13.06
CA GLY A 11 23.51 -15.14 -11.62
C GLY A 11 22.56 -14.26 -10.80
N GLN A 12 21.45 -13.78 -11.38
CA GLN A 12 20.43 -13.01 -10.66
C GLN A 12 19.05 -13.64 -10.84
N VAL A 13 18.24 -13.65 -9.77
CA VAL A 13 16.84 -14.09 -9.84
C VAL A 13 15.98 -13.01 -10.47
N TRP A 14 15.25 -13.37 -11.54
CA TRP A 14 14.36 -12.48 -12.25
C TRP A 14 12.90 -12.94 -12.16
N GLY A 15 12.04 -11.99 -11.82
CA GLY A 15 10.59 -12.15 -12.00
C GLY A 15 10.16 -11.92 -13.45
N LYS A 16 9.08 -12.60 -13.86
CA LYS A 16 8.48 -12.51 -15.20
C LYS A 16 9.46 -12.95 -16.31
N LEU A 17 10.25 -13.99 -16.07
CA LEU A 17 11.34 -14.39 -16.98
C LEU A 17 10.84 -14.68 -18.41
N ILE A 18 9.72 -15.42 -18.55
CA ILE A 18 9.15 -15.72 -19.88
C ILE A 18 8.78 -14.44 -20.64
N LEU A 19 8.17 -13.46 -19.96
CA LEU A 19 7.81 -12.18 -20.56
C LEU A 19 9.05 -11.43 -21.04
N ARG A 20 10.15 -11.46 -20.27
CA ARG A 20 11.41 -10.78 -20.67
C ARG A 20 11.97 -11.40 -21.94
N LYS A 21 12.09 -12.74 -22.00
CA LYS A 21 12.60 -13.47 -23.16
C LYS A 21 11.75 -13.24 -24.42
N CYS A 22 10.42 -13.27 -24.29
CA CYS A 22 9.53 -13.06 -25.44
C CYS A 22 9.67 -11.67 -26.08
N PHE A 23 9.90 -10.63 -25.27
CA PHE A 23 9.98 -9.24 -25.74
C PHE A 23 11.41 -8.72 -25.91
N GLU A 24 12.44 -9.52 -25.58
CA GLU A 24 13.85 -9.17 -25.74
C GLU A 24 14.23 -8.76 -27.18
N PRO A 25 13.74 -9.43 -28.24
CA PRO A 25 14.04 -9.00 -29.62
C PRO A 25 13.52 -7.59 -29.96
N GLN A 26 12.49 -7.11 -29.27
CA GLN A 26 11.80 -5.84 -29.56
C GLN A 26 12.27 -4.70 -28.65
N LEU A 27 12.57 -5.00 -27.39
CA LEU A 27 12.88 -4.00 -26.36
C LEU A 27 14.36 -4.04 -25.92
N GLY A 28 15.13 -5.03 -26.38
CA GLY A 28 16.54 -5.19 -26.06
C GLY A 28 16.81 -5.17 -24.55
N PRO A 29 17.84 -4.43 -24.07
CA PRO A 29 18.26 -4.45 -22.67
C PRO A 29 17.20 -3.92 -21.69
N LEU A 30 16.18 -3.19 -22.16
CA LEU A 30 15.11 -2.67 -21.30
C LEU A 30 14.32 -3.80 -20.61
N VAL A 31 14.24 -4.99 -21.23
CA VAL A 31 13.56 -6.13 -20.60
C VAL A 31 14.27 -6.62 -19.36
N TRP A 32 15.54 -6.27 -19.14
CA TRP A 32 16.33 -6.62 -17.95
C TRP A 32 16.48 -5.45 -16.97
N ARG A 33 15.62 -4.42 -17.08
CA ARG A 33 15.59 -3.35 -16.07
C ARG A 33 15.22 -3.91 -14.70
N LYS A 34 16.01 -3.54 -13.68
CA LYS A 34 15.73 -3.87 -12.27
C LYS A 34 14.39 -3.26 -11.85
N LYS A 35 13.64 -3.98 -11.02
CA LYS A 35 12.40 -3.46 -10.43
C LYS A 35 12.75 -2.28 -9.54
N MET A 36 12.04 -1.17 -9.74
CA MET A 36 11.99 -0.05 -8.80
C MET A 36 10.58 0.02 -8.27
N ALA A 37 10.43 0.41 -7.00
CA ALA A 37 9.11 0.73 -6.48
C ALA A 37 8.54 1.96 -7.22
N GLN A 38 7.22 2.10 -7.27
CA GLN A 38 6.58 3.10 -8.13
C GLN A 38 6.94 4.52 -7.67
N GLU A 39 6.93 4.72 -6.36
CA GLU A 39 7.27 5.97 -5.68
C GLU A 39 8.72 6.37 -5.93
N GLN A 40 9.66 5.43 -5.92
CA GLN A 40 11.05 5.70 -6.26
C GLN A 40 11.23 6.00 -7.74
N GLY A 41 10.54 5.25 -8.61
CA GLY A 41 10.56 5.47 -10.05
C GLY A 41 9.98 6.83 -10.46
N ALA A 42 9.05 7.37 -9.66
CA ALA A 42 8.46 8.69 -9.83
C ALA A 42 9.15 9.80 -9.02
N GLY A 43 10.11 9.45 -8.14
CA GLY A 43 10.78 10.39 -7.23
C GLY A 43 9.89 10.97 -6.12
N THR A 44 8.76 10.32 -5.84
CA THR A 44 7.78 10.75 -4.82
C THR A 44 8.09 10.20 -3.43
N ASP A 45 9.07 9.31 -3.30
CA ASP A 45 9.62 8.82 -2.01
C ASP A 45 10.15 9.97 -1.13
N ARG A 46 10.47 11.12 -1.72
CA ARG A 46 10.87 12.33 -0.99
C ARG A 46 9.74 12.94 -0.17
N PHE A 47 8.47 12.72 -0.52
CA PHE A 47 7.34 13.25 0.23
C PHE A 47 7.20 12.60 1.60
N GLU A 48 7.52 11.30 1.72
CA GLU A 48 7.50 10.59 3.00
C GLU A 48 8.40 11.31 4.02
N LYS A 49 9.65 11.63 3.63
CA LYS A 49 10.60 12.36 4.49
C LYS A 49 10.11 13.76 4.85
N TYR A 50 9.49 14.45 3.90
CA TYR A 50 8.95 15.79 4.13
C TYR A 50 7.80 15.76 5.15
N ILE A 51 6.88 14.81 5.03
CA ILE A 51 5.77 14.64 5.96
C ILE A 51 6.27 14.18 7.33
N ASP A 52 7.25 13.29 7.37
CA ASP A 52 7.82 12.79 8.63
C ASP A 52 8.44 13.93 9.48
N ALA A 53 9.09 14.88 8.82
CA ALA A 53 9.65 16.09 9.46
C ALA A 53 8.58 17.12 9.84
N MET A 54 7.44 17.15 9.16
CA MET A 54 6.35 18.10 9.41
C MET A 54 5.56 17.77 10.68
N ILE A 55 5.46 16.49 11.04
CA ILE A 55 4.66 16.00 12.16
C ILE A 55 5.60 15.53 13.26
N ASP A 56 5.56 16.15 14.44
CA ASP A 56 6.35 15.70 15.57
C ASP A 56 5.76 14.42 16.20
N ASP A 57 6.59 13.68 16.93
CA ASP A 57 6.21 12.37 17.48
C ASP A 57 5.09 12.46 18.52
N ASN A 58 5.04 13.55 19.32
CA ASN A 58 3.99 13.73 20.31
C ASN A 58 2.64 13.98 19.63
N THR A 59 2.61 14.83 18.60
CA THR A 59 1.44 15.04 17.76
C THR A 59 0.99 13.74 17.10
N PHE A 60 1.94 12.97 16.54
CA PHE A 60 1.64 11.69 15.92
C PHE A 60 1.00 10.71 16.91
N GLU A 61 1.59 10.51 18.08
CA GLU A 61 1.07 9.57 19.08
C GLU A 61 -0.31 10.00 19.62
N ASN A 62 -0.55 11.29 19.80
CA ASN A 62 -1.86 11.80 20.19
C ASN A 62 -2.90 11.55 19.10
N LYS A 63 -2.61 11.90 17.85
CA LYS A 63 -3.53 11.69 16.72
C LYS A 63 -3.75 10.21 16.41
N LYS A 64 -2.76 9.36 16.64
CA LYS A 64 -2.86 7.91 16.52
C LYS A 64 -3.86 7.31 17.51
N ARG A 65 -3.93 7.81 18.74
CA ARG A 65 -4.97 7.39 19.71
C ARG A 65 -6.37 7.82 19.26
N VAL A 66 -6.50 9.03 18.71
CA VAL A 66 -7.78 9.51 18.16
C VAL A 66 -8.22 8.64 16.98
N ALA A 67 -7.35 8.41 16.00
CA ALA A 67 -7.66 7.54 14.85
C ALA A 67 -8.01 6.11 15.29
N LEU A 68 -7.34 5.59 16.34
CA LEU A 68 -7.67 4.28 16.89
C LEU A 68 -9.08 4.23 17.49
N SER A 69 -9.53 5.30 18.16
CA SER A 69 -10.92 5.43 18.63
C SER A 69 -11.94 5.52 17.49
N GLU A 70 -11.50 5.96 16.31
CA GLU A 70 -12.26 5.96 15.05
C GLU A 70 -12.13 4.63 14.28
N GLY A 71 -11.49 3.61 14.87
CA GLY A 71 -11.32 2.27 14.28
C GLY A 71 -10.15 2.15 13.30
N VAL A 72 -9.26 3.14 13.22
CA VAL A 72 -8.17 3.22 12.24
C VAL A 72 -6.79 3.08 12.89
N LYS A 73 -6.05 2.05 12.48
CA LYS A 73 -4.65 1.80 12.88
C LYS A 73 -3.70 2.54 11.95
N LEU A 74 -3.21 3.69 12.40
CA LEU A 74 -2.19 4.44 11.67
C LEU A 74 -0.82 3.73 11.75
N ARG A 75 -0.09 3.75 10.62
CA ARG A 75 1.17 3.02 10.43
C ARG A 75 2.39 3.94 10.36
N SER A 76 2.19 5.20 9.99
CA SER A 76 3.23 6.20 9.81
C SER A 76 2.62 7.61 9.88
N LYS A 77 3.48 8.64 10.01
CA LYS A 77 3.08 10.05 9.91
C LYS A 77 2.48 10.38 8.55
N GLU A 78 2.97 9.77 7.48
CA GLU A 78 2.36 9.87 6.15
C GLU A 78 0.93 9.29 6.13
N HIS A 79 0.72 8.13 6.75
CA HIS A 79 -0.64 7.57 6.86
C HIS A 79 -1.56 8.51 7.67
N LEU A 80 -1.05 9.15 8.73
CA LEU A 80 -1.81 10.18 9.47
C LEU A 80 -2.16 11.36 8.58
N HIS A 81 -1.21 11.86 7.77
CA HIS A 81 -1.44 13.00 6.89
C HIS A 81 -2.59 12.74 5.92
N TYR A 82 -2.57 11.59 5.24
CA TYR A 82 -3.65 11.20 4.32
C TYR A 82 -4.97 10.91 5.05
N TYR A 83 -4.92 10.31 6.24
CA TYR A 83 -6.11 10.08 7.03
C TYR A 83 -6.77 11.38 7.49
N ALA A 84 -5.97 12.37 7.92
CA ALA A 84 -6.48 13.69 8.29
C ALA A 84 -7.17 14.39 7.11
N MET A 85 -6.57 14.31 5.91
CA MET A 85 -7.20 14.81 4.68
C MET A 85 -8.47 14.05 4.35
N PHE A 86 -8.50 12.72 4.48
CA PHE A 86 -9.72 11.95 4.31
C PHE A 86 -10.82 12.42 5.27
N ARG A 87 -10.47 12.63 6.55
CA ARG A 87 -11.41 13.07 7.59
C ARG A 87 -11.96 14.49 7.41
N SER A 88 -11.31 15.34 6.61
CA SER A 88 -11.88 16.65 6.26
C SER A 88 -13.04 16.57 5.27
N TYR A 89 -13.22 15.45 4.59
CA TYR A 89 -14.28 15.25 3.60
C TYR A 89 -15.27 14.14 3.95
N PHE A 90 -14.82 13.12 4.69
CA PHE A 90 -15.57 11.90 4.93
C PHE A 90 -15.59 11.52 6.41
N PRO A 91 -16.67 10.90 6.92
CA PRO A 91 -16.70 10.32 8.26
C PRO A 91 -15.69 9.16 8.38
N PRO A 92 -15.38 8.70 9.61
CA PRO A 92 -14.57 7.51 9.83
C PRO A 92 -15.09 6.31 9.02
N PRO A 93 -14.21 5.42 8.50
CA PRO A 93 -14.66 4.33 7.63
C PRO A 93 -15.65 3.36 8.31
N GLN A 94 -15.62 3.25 9.64
CA GLN A 94 -16.58 2.44 10.39
C GLN A 94 -18.03 2.91 10.22
N GLU A 95 -18.26 4.19 9.97
CA GLU A 95 -19.59 4.80 9.79
C GLU A 95 -20.17 4.58 8.39
N GLU A 96 -19.46 3.86 7.51
CA GLU A 96 -19.99 3.45 6.22
C GLU A 96 -21.25 2.58 6.42
N SER A 97 -22.41 3.12 6.01
CA SER A 97 -23.75 2.60 6.34
C SER A 97 -24.21 1.41 5.50
N ARG A 98 -23.39 0.95 4.55
CA ARG A 98 -23.80 -0.06 3.56
C ARG A 98 -23.75 -1.47 4.14
N GLY A 99 -24.77 -1.87 4.92
CA GLY A 99 -25.15 -3.28 5.19
C GLY A 99 -23.96 -4.26 5.28
N CYS A 100 -22.97 -3.90 6.09
CA CYS A 100 -21.61 -4.38 5.92
C CYS A 100 -21.32 -5.54 6.88
N SER A 101 -21.17 -6.74 6.33
CA SER A 101 -20.93 -7.96 7.13
C SER A 101 -19.47 -8.22 7.46
N LEU A 102 -18.54 -7.77 6.61
CA LEU A 102 -17.11 -7.95 6.78
C LEU A 102 -16.40 -6.61 6.77
N ARG A 103 -15.51 -6.41 7.74
CA ARG A 103 -14.78 -5.15 7.90
C ARG A 103 -13.28 -5.36 7.91
N CYS A 104 -12.53 -4.39 7.40
CA CYS A 104 -11.08 -4.42 7.51
C CYS A 104 -10.65 -4.28 8.97
N SER A 105 -9.84 -5.20 9.48
CA SER A 105 -9.35 -5.16 10.87
C SER A 105 -8.42 -3.97 11.19
N ASP A 106 -7.96 -3.23 10.18
CA ASP A 106 -7.05 -2.08 10.36
C ASP A 106 -7.72 -0.72 10.19
N CYS A 107 -8.91 -0.65 9.59
CA CYS A 107 -9.62 0.64 9.44
C CYS A 107 -11.14 0.56 9.55
N LEU A 108 -11.69 -0.63 9.78
CA LEU A 108 -13.12 -0.93 9.86
C LEU A 108 -13.94 -0.55 8.62
N SER A 109 -13.31 -0.22 7.50
CA SER A 109 -14.02 -0.02 6.23
C SER A 109 -14.66 -1.33 5.76
N CYS A 110 -15.68 -1.20 4.92
CA CYS A 110 -16.29 -2.38 4.31
C CYS A 110 -15.34 -3.15 3.40
N ALA A 111 -15.46 -4.47 3.46
CA ALA A 111 -14.67 -5.39 2.67
C ALA A 111 -15.55 -6.52 2.12
N THR A 112 -15.02 -7.20 1.09
CA THR A 112 -15.62 -8.43 0.57
C THR A 112 -14.68 -9.60 0.86
N PRO A 113 -15.19 -10.85 0.94
CA PRO A 113 -14.37 -12.02 1.27
C PRO A 113 -13.13 -12.21 0.37
N GLU A 114 -13.19 -11.77 -0.88
CA GLU A 114 -12.15 -11.94 -1.90
C GLU A 114 -11.09 -10.83 -1.84
N THR A 115 -11.23 -9.89 -0.90
CA THR A 115 -10.34 -8.74 -0.77
C THR A 115 -8.94 -9.19 -0.33
N ARG A 116 -7.95 -9.04 -1.21
CA ARG A 116 -6.54 -9.32 -0.89
C ARG A 116 -5.83 -8.17 -0.18
N PHE A 117 -6.24 -6.94 -0.45
CA PHE A 117 -5.76 -5.71 0.20
C PHE A 117 -6.94 -4.79 0.49
N CYS A 118 -6.91 -4.05 1.60
CA CYS A 118 -7.98 -3.11 1.93
C CYS A 118 -8.02 -1.97 0.91
N ARG A 119 -9.18 -1.73 0.29
CA ARG A 119 -9.38 -0.64 -0.68
C ARG A 119 -9.39 0.76 -0.07
N THR A 120 -9.53 0.85 1.25
CA THR A 120 -9.58 2.12 1.98
C THR A 120 -8.23 2.47 2.59
N CYS A 121 -7.66 1.60 3.44
CA CYS A 121 -6.39 1.87 4.12
C CYS A 121 -5.17 1.19 3.49
N GLY A 122 -5.33 0.42 2.42
CA GLY A 122 -4.21 -0.24 1.72
C GLY A 122 -3.54 -1.40 2.48
N ALA A 123 -4.10 -1.87 3.61
CA ALA A 123 -3.53 -3.01 4.35
C ALA A 123 -3.41 -4.26 3.46
N PHE A 124 -2.22 -4.87 3.41
CA PHE A 124 -1.93 -6.11 2.68
C PHE A 124 -1.04 -7.05 3.54
N PRO A 125 -1.42 -8.32 3.73
CA PRO A 125 -2.70 -8.90 3.31
C PRO A 125 -3.86 -8.27 4.09
N ALA A 126 -5.03 -8.16 3.45
CA ALA A 126 -6.24 -7.71 4.14
C ALA A 126 -6.69 -8.78 5.14
N LYS A 127 -6.78 -8.38 6.41
CA LYS A 127 -7.36 -9.20 7.48
C LYS A 127 -8.76 -8.67 7.79
N LEU A 128 -9.75 -9.54 7.74
CA LEU A 128 -11.16 -9.18 7.90
C LEU A 128 -11.66 -9.58 9.31
N LEU A 129 -12.58 -8.78 9.84
CA LEU A 129 -13.40 -9.04 11.02
C LEU A 129 -14.81 -9.43 10.58
#